data_AF-A0A2Z5WUG3-F1
#
_entry.id   AF-A0A2Z5WUG3-F1
#
_cell.length_a   1.000
_cell.length_b   1.000
_cell.length_c   1.000
_cell.angle_alpha   90.00
_cell.angle_beta   90.00
_cell.angle_gamma   90.00
#
_symmetry.space_group_name_H-M   'P 1'
#
loop_
_entity.id
_entity.type
_entity.pdbx_description
1 polymer ?
#
loop_
_entity_poly.entity_id
_entity_poly.type
_entity_poly.pdbx_seq_one_letter_code
_entity_poly.pdbx_strand_id
1 'polypeptide(L)' 'MKAANLRPESIEAIAEMDTPLPLEPLLKDLKPEYALSLFAQCQKFAMLDGIMTSEEAKVIEMIYQKFS' A
#
# COMPACT_ATOMS: atom_id res chain seq x y z
N MET A 1 -4.14 -11.18 0.92
CA MET A 1 -5.07 -10.34 0.13
C MET A 1 -6.52 -10.33 0.63
N LYS A 2 -7.16 -11.47 0.96
CA LYS A 2 -8.52 -11.46 1.56
C LYS A 2 -8.66 -10.61 2.84
N ALA A 3 -7.57 -10.44 3.60
CA ALA A 3 -7.51 -9.61 4.81
C ALA A 3 -7.63 -8.09 4.58
N ALA A 4 -7.63 -7.64 3.32
CA ALA A 4 -7.72 -6.23 2.93
C ALA A 4 -9.16 -5.73 2.73
N ASN A 5 -10.18 -6.58 2.89
CA ASN A 5 -11.59 -6.23 2.62
C ASN A 5 -11.86 -5.67 1.21
N LEU A 6 -11.03 -6.05 0.24
CA LEU A 6 -11.23 -5.69 -1.16
C LEU A 6 -12.33 -6.56 -1.76
N ARG A 7 -13.18 -5.96 -2.59
CA ARG A 7 -14.19 -6.72 -3.35
C ARG A 7 -13.49 -7.63 -4.36
N PRO A 8 -14.04 -8.82 -4.67
CA PRO A 8 -13.43 -9.76 -5.61
C PRO A 8 -13.06 -9.13 -6.95
N GLU A 9 -13.92 -8.27 -7.51
CA GLU A 9 -13.70 -7.61 -8.79
C GLU A 9 -12.50 -6.65 -8.75
N SER A 10 -12.25 -6.05 -7.58
CA SER A 10 -11.07 -5.21 -7.36
C SER A 10 -9.79 -6.05 -7.28
N ILE A 11 -9.86 -7.26 -6.71
CA ILE A 11 -8.71 -8.17 -6.65
C ILE A 11 -8.36 -8.67 -8.06
N GLU A 12 -9.38 -9.03 -8.86
CA GLU A 12 -9.21 -9.44 -10.25
C GLU A 12 -8.59 -8.33 -11.09
N ALA A 13 -9.14 -7.11 -11.01
CA ALA A 13 -8.58 -5.96 -11.73
C ALA A 13 -7.12 -5.64 -11.34
N ILE A 14 -6.74 -5.82 -10.07
CA ILE A 14 -5.34 -5.65 -9.63
C ILE A 14 -4.46 -6.79 -10.16
N ALA A 15 -4.98 -8.02 -10.23
CA ALA A 15 -4.25 -9.18 -10.73
C ALA A 15 -4.00 -9.12 -12.25
N GLU A 16 -4.88 -8.44 -13.00
CA GLU A 16 -4.72 -8.18 -14.43
C GLU A 16 -3.75 -7.03 -14.74
N MET A 17 -3.22 -6.33 -13.74
CA MET A 17 -2.20 -5.30 -13.96
C MET A 17 -0.87 -5.95 -14.33
N ASP A 18 -0.45 -5.82 -15.61
CA ASP A 18 0.80 -6.37 -16.15
C ASP A 18 2.05 -5.96 -15.35
N THR A 19 2.03 -4.79 -14.71
CA THR A 19 3.09 -4.35 -13.80
C THR A 19 2.50 -3.36 -12.79
N PRO A 20 2.78 -3.50 -11.48
CA PRO A 20 2.38 -2.47 -10.53
C PRO A 20 3.02 -1.14 -10.89
N LEU A 21 2.25 -0.05 -10.87
CA LEU A 21 2.80 1.28 -11.05
C LEU A 21 3.85 1.56 -9.95
N PRO A 22 4.89 2.35 -10.25
CA PRO A 22 5.83 2.81 -9.24
C PRO A 22 5.11 3.54 -8.09
N LEU A 23 5.66 3.47 -6.88
CA LEU A 23 5.00 4.01 -5.69
C LEU A 23 4.90 5.54 -5.74
N GLU A 24 5.95 6.24 -6.17
CA GLU A 24 6.01 7.70 -6.25
C GLU A 24 4.83 8.35 -6.99
N PRO A 25 4.47 7.95 -8.23
CA PRO A 25 3.31 8.51 -8.92
C PRO A 25 2.00 8.19 -8.20
N LEU A 26 1.85 6.99 -7.63
CA LEU A 26 0.66 6.62 -6.85
C LEU A 26 0.49 7.52 -5.62
N LEU A 27 1.58 7.83 -4.91
CA LEU A 27 1.56 8.73 -3.76
C LEU A 27 1.39 10.19 -4.14
N LYS A 28 1.79 10.60 -5.35
CA LYS A 28 1.58 11.96 -5.84
C LYS A 28 0.10 12.27 -6.09
N ASP A 29 -0.62 11.30 -6.63
CA ASP A 29 -2.03 11.46 -7.01
C ASP A 29 -2.99 11.11 -5.86
N LEU A 30 -2.47 10.60 -4.74
CA LEU A 30 -3.25 10.31 -3.55
C LEU A 30 -3.73 11.61 -2.88
N LYS A 31 -5.03 11.69 -2.59
CA LYS A 31 -5.56 12.81 -1.82
C LYS A 31 -5.10 12.74 -0.34
N PRO A 32 -4.67 13.85 0.28
CA PRO A 32 -4.09 13.86 1.62
C PRO A 32 -4.98 13.24 2.71
N GLU A 33 -6.31 13.35 2.61
CA GLU A 33 -7.24 12.76 3.58
C GLU A 33 -7.13 11.23 3.67
N TYR A 34 -6.57 10.57 2.65
CA TYR A 34 -6.35 9.13 2.64
C TYR A 34 -4.97 8.71 3.15
N ALA A 35 -4.05 9.64 3.41
CA ALA A 35 -2.66 9.34 3.78
C ALA A 35 -2.56 8.49 5.06
N LEU A 36 -3.30 8.85 6.11
CA LEU A 36 -3.31 8.11 7.36
C LEU A 36 -3.87 6.69 7.18
N SER A 37 -4.93 6.55 6.39
CA SER A 37 -5.55 5.25 6.12
C SER A 37 -4.62 4.35 5.31
N LEU A 38 -3.95 4.91 4.30
CA LEU A 38 -2.94 4.20 3.51
C LEU A 38 -1.80 3.72 4.39
N PHE A 39 -1.23 4.60 5.22
CA PHE A 39 -0.12 4.28 6.11
C PHE A 39 -0.46 3.15 7.08
N ALA A 40 -1.60 3.24 7.77
CA ALA A 40 -2.04 2.20 8.71
C ALA A 40 -2.29 0.86 8.00
N GLN A 41 -2.84 0.88 6.79
CA GLN A 41 -3.12 -0.33 6.02
C GLN A 41 -1.83 -0.99 5.52
N CYS A 42 -0.85 -0.22 5.05
CA CYS A 42 0.46 -0.72 4.64
C CYS A 42 1.24 -1.31 5.82
N GLN A 43 1.21 -0.67 6.99
CA GLN A 43 1.78 -1.25 8.21
C GLN A 43 1.14 -2.59 8.58
N LYS A 44 -0.19 -2.68 8.49
CA LYS A 44 -0.91 -3.92 8.74
C LYS A 44 -0.49 -5.02 7.76
N PHE A 45 -0.27 -4.69 6.49
CA PHE A 45 0.20 -5.65 5.49
C PHE A 45 1.62 -6.14 5.76
N ALA A 46 2.54 -5.23 6.07
CA ALA A 46 3.93 -5.53 6.38
C ALA A 46 4.13 -6.38 7.65
N MET A 47 3.08 -6.58 8.44
CA MET A 47 3.11 -7.37 9.67
C MET A 47 2.21 -8.61 9.59
N LEU A 48 1.68 -8.95 8.41
CA LEU A 48 0.70 -10.04 8.26
C LEU A 48 1.25 -11.41 8.67
N ASP A 49 2.54 -11.64 8.44
CA ASP A 49 3.25 -12.87 8.82
C ASP A 49 4.09 -12.69 10.11
N GLY A 50 3.98 -11.52 10.75
CA GLY A 50 4.69 -11.17 11.98
C GLY A 50 6.12 -10.64 11.77
N ILE A 51 6.62 -10.50 10.53
CA ILE A 51 7.98 -10.03 10.25
C ILE A 51 7.93 -8.94 9.16
N MET A 52 8.35 -7.74 9.50
CA MET A 52 8.54 -6.67 8.52
C MET A 52 9.90 -6.81 7.83
N THR A 53 9.89 -6.97 6.51
CA THR A 53 11.08 -6.98 5.67
C THR A 53 11.65 -5.57 5.46
N SER A 54 12.89 -5.48 4.98
CA SER A 54 13.53 -4.18 4.68
C SER A 54 12.83 -3.45 3.54
N GLU A 55 12.32 -4.18 2.56
CA GLU A 55 11.56 -3.68 1.42
C GLU A 55 10.22 -3.09 1.88
N GLU A 56 9.51 -3.77 2.77
CA GLU A 56 8.25 -3.27 3.34
C GLU A 56 8.46 -2.04 4.23
N ALA A 57 9.51 -2.06 5.07
CA ALA A 57 9.89 -0.90 5.87
C ALA A 57 10.19 0.32 5.00
N LYS A 58 10.88 0.12 3.86
CA LYS A 58 11.18 1.18 2.90
C LYS A 58 9.91 1.77 2.28
N VAL A 59 8.93 0.94 1.93
CA VAL A 59 7.63 1.42 1.42
C VAL A 59 6.91 2.28 2.46
N ILE A 60 6.87 1.83 3.71
CA ILE A 60 6.24 2.57 4.82
C ILE A 60 6.94 3.91 5.04
N GLU A 61 8.28 3.93 5.03
CA GLU A 61 9.09 5.15 5.15
C GLU A 61 8.79 6.14 4.02
N MET A 62 8.72 5.66 2.78
CA MET A 62 8.39 6.50 1.62
C MET A 62 7.01 7.15 1.74
N ILE A 63 6.02 6.42 2.26
CA ILE A 63 4.68 6.96 2.54
C ILE A 63 4.77 8.03 3.63
N TYR A 64 5.48 7.75 4.73
CA TYR A 64 5.67 8.69 5.83
C TYR A 64 6.32 10.00 5.36
N GLN A 65 7.43 9.92 4.62
CA GLN A 65 8.14 11.08 4.09
C GLN A 65 7.31 11.92 3.11
N LYS A 66 6.36 11.30 2.40
CA LYS A 66 5.49 12.02 1.45
C LYS A 66 4.44 12.89 2.14
N PHE A 67 3.94 12.46 3.30
CA PHE A 67 2.79 13.06 3.98
C PHE A 67 3.12 13.68 5.36
N SER A 68 4.39 13.69 5.74
CA SER A 68 4.93 14.50 6.85
C SER A 68 5.16 15.93 6.42
#